data_AF-A0A7V1V1U4-F1
#
_entry.id   AF-A0A7V1V1U4-F1
#
_cell.length_a   1.000
_cell.length_b   1.000
_cell.length_c   1.000
_cell.angle_alpha   90.00
_cell.angle_beta   90.00
_cell.angle_gamma   90.00
#
_symmetry.space_group_name_H-M   'P 1'
#
loop_
_entity.id
_entity.type
_entity.pdbx_description
1 polymer ?
#
loop_
_entity_poly.entity_id
_entity_poly.type
_entity_poly.pdbx_seq_one_letter_code
_entity_poly.pdbx_strand_id
1 'polypeptide(L)' 'MAKRQPFTKEFKLDAIRLWKSSGRPAAAVARELGLRRNHLYKWQHELETHGEASFPGKGG' A
#
# COMPACT_ATOMS: atom_id res chain seq x y z
N MET A 1 23.69 -4.18 -5.44
CA MET A 1 22.79 -3.21 -4.75
C MET A 1 21.37 -3.44 -5.28
N ALA A 2 20.48 -4.07 -4.51
CA ALA A 2 19.11 -4.29 -4.97
C ALA A 2 18.34 -2.95 -4.95
N LYS A 3 18.05 -2.39 -6.14
CA LYS A 3 17.19 -1.21 -6.29
C LYS A 3 15.82 -1.56 -5.72
N ARG A 4 15.47 -0.95 -4.58
CA ARG A 4 14.10 -1.01 -4.04
C ARG A 4 13.21 -0.28 -5.05
N GLN A 5 12.48 -1.02 -5.88
CA GLN A 5 11.51 -0.42 -6.78
C GLN A 5 10.38 0.19 -5.93
N PRO A 6 10.07 1.48 -6.10
CA PRO A 6 8.94 2.09 -5.42
C PRO A 6 7.64 1.51 -5.95
N PHE A 7 6.71 1.20 -5.05
CA PHE A 7 5.33 0.86 -5.42
C PHE A 7 4.62 2.11 -5.95
N THR A 8 3.85 1.97 -7.03
CA THR A 8 3.06 3.06 -7.60
C THR A 8 1.95 3.48 -6.65
N LYS A 9 1.46 4.72 -6.79
CA LYS A 9 0.31 5.23 -6.02
C LYS A 9 -0.90 4.30 -6.14
N GLU A 10 -1.24 3.94 -7.37
CA GLU A 10 -2.39 3.09 -7.68
C GLU A 10 -2.27 1.74 -6.98
N PHE A 11 -1.10 1.11 -7.01
CA PHE A 11 -0.87 -0.15 -6.32
C PHE A 11 -1.09 -0.05 -4.80
N LYS A 12 -0.59 1.02 -4.18
CA LYS A 12 -0.75 1.23 -2.73
C LYS A 12 -2.22 1.43 -2.35
N LEU A 13 -2.95 2.22 -3.14
CA LEU A 13 -4.39 2.46 -2.95
C LEU A 13 -5.19 1.18 -3.12
N ASP A 14 -4.93 0.43 -4.19
CA ASP A 14 -5.65 -0.81 -4.48
C ASP A 14 -5.39 -1.87 -3.41
N ALA A 15 -4.14 -1.98 -2.94
CA ALA A 15 -3.77 -2.88 -1.85
C ALA A 15 -4.49 -2.54 -0.53
N ILE A 16 -4.62 -1.25 -0.17
CA ILE A 16 -5.39 -0.82 1.01
C ILE A 16 -6.88 -1.11 0.79
N ARG A 17 -7.41 -0.80 -0.40
CA ARG A 17 -8.83 -1.00 -0.73
C ARG A 17 -9.21 -2.47 -0.65
N LEU A 18 -8.40 -3.34 -1.24
CA LEU A 18 -8.54 -4.79 -1.15
C LEU A 18 -8.49 -5.27 0.30
N TRP A 19 -7.57 -4.73 1.10
CA TRP A 19 -7.50 -5.09 2.51
C TRP A 19 -8.76 -4.68 3.29
N LYS A 20 -9.22 -3.44 3.11
CA LYS A 20 -10.41 -2.91 3.79
C LYS A 20 -11.70 -3.60 3.34
N SER A 21 -11.83 -3.92 2.05
CA SER A 21 -13.03 -4.59 1.52
C SER A 21 -13.07 -6.08 1.82
N SER A 22 -11.91 -6.74 1.93
CA SER A 22 -11.86 -8.20 2.15
C SER A 22 -12.13 -8.62 3.59
N GLY A 23 -12.06 -7.71 4.57
CA GLY A 23 -12.21 -8.04 5.99
C GLY A 23 -11.12 -8.98 6.53
N ARG A 24 -10.08 -9.26 5.74
CA ARG A 24 -8.99 -10.20 6.08
C ARG A 24 -7.89 -9.48 6.86
N PRO A 25 -7.07 -10.22 7.63
CA PRO A 25 -5.89 -9.63 8.26
C PRO A 25 -4.90 -9.11 7.22
N ALA A 26 -4.23 -7.99 7.51
CA ALA A 26 -3.22 -7.39 6.62
C ALA A 26 -2.14 -8.41 6.20
N ALA A 27 -1.77 -9.34 7.09
CA ALA A 27 -0.80 -10.37 6.78
C ALA A 27 -1.24 -11.35 5.66
N ALA A 28 -2.54 -11.63 5.55
CA ALA A 28 -3.07 -12.50 4.51
C ALA A 28 -3.04 -11.80 3.14
N VAL A 29 -3.57 -10.57 3.09
CA VAL A 29 -3.58 -9.74 1.88
C VAL A 29 -2.15 -9.43 1.42
N ALA A 30 -1.25 -9.13 2.37
CA ALA A 30 0.15 -8.89 2.06
C ALA A 30 0.86 -10.09 1.44
N ARG A 31 0.61 -11.31 1.95
CA ARG A 31 1.17 -12.53 1.38
C ARG A 31 0.68 -12.77 -0.05
N GLU A 32 -0.59 -12.52 -0.31
CA GLU A 32 -1.21 -12.67 -1.62
C GLU A 32 -0.64 -11.67 -2.64
N LEU A 33 -0.41 -10.44 -2.21
CA LEU A 33 0.21 -9.38 -3.01
C LEU A 33 1.75 -9.45 -3.05
N GLY A 34 2.38 -10.47 -2.45
CA GLY A 34 3.84 -10.62 -2.41
C GLY A 34 4.58 -9.53 -1.63
N LEU A 35 3.91 -8.85 -0.70
CA LEU A 35 4.43 -7.73 0.08
C LEU A 35 4.53 -8.04 1.58
N ARG A 36 5.26 -7.19 2.30
CA ARG A 36 5.36 -7.29 3.77
C ARG A 36 4.14 -6.63 4.39
N ARG A 37 3.53 -7.26 5.42
CA ARG A 37 2.36 -6.72 6.14
C ARG A 37 2.52 -5.26 6.58
N ASN A 38 3.74 -4.84 6.95
CA ASN A 38 4.04 -3.49 7.40
C ASN A 38 3.79 -2.43 6.32
N HIS A 39 3.82 -2.79 5.04
CA HIS A 39 3.49 -1.88 3.94
C HIS A 39 2.03 -1.45 4.00
N LEU A 40 1.10 -2.39 4.22
CA LEU A 40 -0.33 -2.07 4.30
C LEU A 40 -0.64 -1.10 5.45
N TYR A 41 -0.09 -1.35 6.64
CA TYR A 41 -0.26 -0.45 7.78
C TYR A 41 0.35 0.93 7.52
N LYS A 42 1.55 0.98 6.95
CA LYS A 42 2.21 2.24 6.62
C LYS A 42 1.39 3.04 5.60
N TRP A 43 0.95 2.40 4.52
CA TRP A 43 0.20 3.08 3.47
C TRP A 43 -1.19 3.48 3.95
N GLN A 44 -1.83 2.68 4.81
CA GLN A 44 -3.09 3.07 5.45
C GLN A 44 -2.90 4.33 6.29
N HIS A 45 -1.86 4.39 7.12
CA HIS A 45 -1.57 5.56 7.93
C HIS A 45 -1.20 6.79 7.08
N GLU A 46 -0.42 6.59 6.01
CA GLU A 46 -0.09 7.64 5.04
C GLU A 46 -1.37 8.17 4.36
N LEU A 47 -2.29 7.29 3.96
CA LEU A 47 -3.59 7.64 3.37
C LEU A 47 -4.50 8.35 4.36
N GLU A 48 -4.56 7.93 5.62
CA GLU A 48 -5.36 8.59 6.67
C GLU A 48 -4.80 9.98 7.03
N THR A 49 -3.46 10.13 7.03
CA THR A 49 -2.81 11.38 7.44
C THR A 49 -2.78 12.44 6.34
N HIS A 50 -2.51 12.05 5.09
CA HIS A 50 -2.37 13.02 3.99
C HIS A 50 -3.32 12.75 2.81
N GLY A 51 -4.31 11.87 2.97
CA GLY A 51 -5.25 11.53 1.91
C GLY A 51 -4.57 10.86 0.71
N GLU A 52 -5.25 10.86 -0.45
CA GLU A 52 -4.70 10.28 -1.68
C GLU A 52 -3.48 11.06 -2.23
N ALA A 53 -3.21 12.25 -1.70
CA ALA A 53 -2.02 13.05 -2.00
C ALA A 53 -0.74 12.49 -1.33
N SER A 54 -0.88 11.61 -0.34
CA SER A 54 0.21 10.96 0.39
C SER A 54 1.08 10.02 -0.45
N PHE A 55 0.57 9.63 -1.61
CA PHE A 55 1.29 8.81 -2.56
C PHE A 55 1.77 9.69 -3.72
N PRO A 56 2.96 10.31 -3.65
CA PRO A 56 3.55 10.94 -4.81
C PRO A 56 3.92 9.82 -5.80
N GLY A 57 2.99 9.52 -6.71
CA GLY A 57 3.34 8.91 -7.98
C GLY A 57 4.34 9.86 -8.63
N LYS A 58 5.49 9.35 -9.08
CA LYS A 58 6.38 10.15 -9.91
C LYS A 58 5.58 10.60 -11.14
N GLY A 59 5.34 11.90 -11.29
CA GLY A 59 4.72 12.53 -12.47
C GLY A 59 3.45 13.30 -12.11
N GLY A 60 3.45 14.64 -12.12
CA GLY A 60 4.47 15.60 -12.60
C GLY A 60 4.44 16.93 -11.86
#